data_AF-A0A957ERP3-F1
#
_entry.id   AF-A0A957ERP3-F1
#
_cell.length_a   1.000
_cell.length_b   1.000
_cell.length_c   1.000
_cell.angle_alpha   90.00
_cell.angle_beta   90.00
_cell.angle_gamma   90.00
#
_symmetry.space_group_name_H-M   'P 1'
#
loop_
_entity.id
_entity.type
_entity.pdbx_description
1 polymer ?
#
loop_
_entity_poly.entity_id
_entity_poly.type
_entity_poly.pdbx_seq_one_letter_code
_entity_poly.pdbx_strand_id
1 'polypeptide(L)'
;MKSSRQARELARRLGKLTEAQAALGWAVILLLAAILGAIYLNQASRIATAGRRVQIEQSDLETLKRDNNELERQIAEGQSLEKLQQRAVALGFRPATSDEIEYLVIPNYPVATVEPPLERVQTAVSPPETAPPTPVVTMRQALWQALINSTQNLVRGESHEQ
;
A
#
# COMPACT_ATOMS: atom_id res chain seq x y z
N MET A 1 -56.84 -47.90 38.64
CA MET A 1 -56.54 -46.46 38.88
C MET A 1 -55.03 -46.29 39.07
N LYS A 2 -54.29 -45.89 38.02
CA LYS A 2 -52.84 -45.61 38.13
C LYS A 2 -52.65 -44.31 38.91
N SER A 3 -51.86 -44.36 39.99
CA SER A 3 -51.82 -43.31 41.00
C SER A 3 -51.34 -41.98 40.41
N SER A 4 -52.04 -40.89 40.75
CA SER A 4 -51.73 -39.50 40.40
C SER A 4 -50.33 -39.03 40.86
N ARG A 5 -49.64 -39.84 41.67
CA ARG A 5 -48.26 -39.59 42.13
C ARG A 5 -47.23 -39.91 41.04
N GLN A 6 -47.43 -40.97 40.26
CA GLN A 6 -46.50 -41.36 39.18
C GLN A 6 -46.48 -40.36 38.01
N ALA A 7 -47.64 -39.77 37.67
CA ALA A 7 -47.73 -38.76 36.61
C ALA A 7 -46.94 -37.47 36.95
N ARG A 8 -46.91 -37.09 38.23
CA ARG A 8 -46.16 -35.90 38.69
C ARG A 8 -44.65 -36.12 38.66
N GLU A 9 -44.20 -37.34 38.92
CA GLU A 9 -42.76 -37.67 38.87
C GLU A 9 -42.23 -37.68 37.43
N LEU A 10 -43.01 -38.16 36.46
CA LEU A 10 -42.65 -38.12 35.04
C LEU A 10 -42.58 -36.68 34.51
N ALA A 11 -43.57 -35.84 34.85
CA ALA A 11 -43.57 -34.43 34.46
C ALA A 11 -42.34 -33.66 34.98
N ARG A 12 -41.92 -33.92 36.23
CA ARG A 12 -40.71 -33.32 36.81
C ARG A 12 -39.43 -33.76 36.12
N ARG A 13 -39.34 -35.02 35.66
CA ARG A 13 -38.16 -35.52 34.93
C ARG A 13 -38.05 -34.91 33.54
N LEU A 14 -39.18 -34.75 32.84
CA LEU A 14 -39.23 -34.09 31.53
C LEU A 14 -38.82 -32.61 31.63
N GLY A 15 -39.30 -31.89 32.65
CA GLY A 15 -38.93 -30.49 32.89
C GLY A 15 -37.43 -30.27 33.10
N LYS A 16 -36.78 -31.14 33.87
CA LYS A 16 -35.32 -31.07 34.10
C LYS A 16 -34.50 -31.32 32.82
N LEU A 17 -34.99 -32.18 31.92
CA LEU A 17 -34.33 -32.42 30.62
C LEU A 17 -34.50 -31.23 29.67
N THR A 18 -35.67 -30.58 29.66
CA THR A 18 -35.90 -29.38 28.86
C THR A 18 -35.09 -28.18 29.36
N GLU A 19 -34.95 -28.02 30.68
CA GLU A 19 -34.11 -26.98 31.28
C GLU A 19 -32.63 -27.20 30.94
N ALA A 20 -32.14 -28.45 31.04
CA ALA A 20 -30.77 -28.78 30.67
C ALA A 20 -30.50 -28.57 29.17
N GLN A 21 -31.46 -28.92 28.30
CA GLN A 21 -31.34 -28.70 26.86
C GLN A 21 -31.37 -27.21 26.50
N ALA A 22 -32.19 -26.41 27.17
CA ALA A 22 -32.22 -24.96 26.99
C ALA A 22 -30.91 -24.30 27.45
N ALA A 23 -30.37 -24.72 28.60
CA ALA A 23 -29.09 -24.24 29.10
C ALA A 23 -27.93 -24.56 28.14
N LEU A 24 -27.93 -25.76 27.57
CA LEU A 24 -26.94 -26.15 26.56
C LEU A 24 -27.07 -25.31 25.28
N GLY A 25 -28.29 -25.06 24.82
CA GLY A 25 -28.54 -24.19 23.67
C GLY A 25 -28.01 -22.77 23.87
N TRP A 26 -28.29 -22.17 25.04
CA TRP A 26 -27.74 -20.87 25.40
C TRP A 26 -26.22 -20.86 25.50
N ALA A 27 -25.62 -21.92 26.07
CA ALA A 27 -24.17 -22.05 26.14
C ALA A 27 -23.53 -22.05 24.74
N VAL A 28 -24.12 -22.77 23.78
CA VAL A 28 -23.66 -22.77 22.38
C VAL A 28 -23.78 -21.39 21.74
N ILE A 29 -24.90 -20.70 21.94
CA ILE A 29 -25.10 -19.34 21.39
C ILE A 29 -24.06 -18.37 21.96
N LEU A 30 -23.83 -18.41 23.27
CA LEU A 30 -22.83 -17.56 23.92
C LEU A 30 -21.41 -17.89 23.45
N LEU A 31 -21.11 -19.17 23.27
CA LEU A 31 -19.81 -19.60 22.74
C LEU A 31 -19.60 -19.07 21.31
N LEU A 32 -20.60 -19.21 20.45
CA LEU A 32 -20.54 -18.69 19.07
C LEU A 32 -20.39 -17.17 19.05
N ALA A 33 -21.14 -16.45 19.89
CA ALA A 33 -21.02 -15.00 20.03
C ALA A 33 -19.63 -14.58 20.53
N ALA A 34 -19.05 -15.32 21.48
CA ALA A 34 -17.71 -15.07 21.98
C ALA A 34 -16.64 -15.30 20.90
N ILE A 35 -16.76 -16.36 20.11
CA ILE A 35 -15.85 -16.63 18.98
C ILE A 35 -15.94 -15.50 17.94
N LEU A 36 -17.16 -15.11 17.57
CA LEU A 36 -17.38 -14.02 16.62
C LEU A 36 -16.81 -12.70 17.14
N GLY A 37 -17.03 -12.40 18.42
CA GLY A 37 -16.46 -11.22 19.09
C GLY A 37 -14.94 -11.23 19.10
N ALA A 38 -14.32 -12.37 19.40
CA ALA A 38 -12.86 -12.52 19.38
C ALA A 38 -12.26 -12.31 17.98
N ILE A 39 -12.89 -12.88 16.95
CA ILE A 39 -12.48 -12.70 15.55
C ILE A 39 -12.61 -11.22 15.16
N TYR A 40 -13.73 -10.59 15.46
CA TYR A 40 -13.97 -9.19 15.12
C TYR A 40 -12.98 -8.25 15.82
N LEU A 41 -12.71 -8.49 17.11
CA LEU A 41 -11.75 -7.70 17.88
C LEU A 41 -10.32 -7.83 17.34
N ASN A 42 -9.89 -9.05 16.98
CA ASN A 42 -8.58 -9.27 16.37
C ASN A 42 -8.47 -8.57 15.01
N GLN A 43 -9.52 -8.62 14.18
CA GLN A 43 -9.56 -7.90 12.91
C GLN A 43 -9.50 -6.38 13.11
N ALA A 44 -10.31 -5.84 14.01
CA ALA A 44 -10.32 -4.41 14.34
C ALA A 44 -8.94 -3.93 14.83
N SER A 45 -8.29 -4.71 15.71
CA SER A 45 -6.94 -4.42 16.20
C SER A 45 -5.89 -4.39 15.08
N ARG A 46 -5.94 -5.37 14.16
CA ARG A 46 -5.04 -5.43 13.00
C ARG A 46 -5.24 -4.24 12.05
N ILE A 47 -6.49 -3.90 11.75
CA ILE A 47 -6.82 -2.75 10.90
C ILE A 47 -6.32 -1.45 11.55
N ALA A 48 -6.55 -1.27 12.85
CA ALA A 48 -6.10 -0.08 13.57
C ALA A 48 -4.56 0.03 13.57
N THR A 49 -3.85 -1.08 13.74
CA THR A 49 -2.38 -1.12 13.73
C THR A 49 -1.82 -0.83 12.34
N ALA A 50 -2.39 -1.45 11.30
CA ALA A 50 -2.00 -1.21 9.92
C ALA A 50 -2.27 0.24 9.49
N GLY A 51 -3.43 0.80 9.86
CA GLY A 51 -3.76 2.20 9.61
C GLY A 51 -2.78 3.16 10.27
N ARG A 52 -2.38 2.90 11.52
CA ARG A 52 -1.34 3.69 12.20
C ARG A 52 0.01 3.58 11.50
N ARG A 53 0.40 2.40 11.04
CA ARG A 53 1.65 2.23 10.27
C ARG A 53 1.61 3.07 9.00
N VAL A 54 0.54 2.97 8.23
CA VAL A 54 0.35 3.77 7.01
C VAL A 54 0.43 5.27 7.29
N GLN A 55 -0.18 5.74 8.39
CA GLN A 55 -0.11 7.15 8.78
C GLN A 55 1.32 7.62 9.08
N ILE A 56 2.12 6.78 9.75
CA ILE A 56 3.54 7.08 10.05
C ILE A 56 4.33 7.18 8.75
N GLU A 57 4.25 6.17 7.89
CA GLU A 57 4.99 6.16 6.62
C GLU A 57 4.61 7.33 5.70
N GLN A 58 3.32 7.75 5.70
CA GLN A 58 2.88 8.95 4.99
C GLN A 58 3.48 10.24 5.57
N SER A 59 3.56 10.35 6.90
CA SER A 59 4.18 11.48 7.58
C SER A 59 5.68 11.58 7.27
N ASP A 60 6.36 10.44 7.22
CA ASP A 60 7.78 10.36 6.89
C ASP A 60 8.02 10.78 5.44
N LEU A 61 7.18 10.30 4.52
CA LEU A 61 7.22 10.68 3.10
C LEU A 61 6.98 12.18 2.92
N GLU A 62 6.04 12.78 3.64
CA GLU A 62 5.77 14.22 3.56
C GLU A 62 6.97 15.03 4.08
N THR A 63 7.58 14.61 5.19
CA THR A 63 8.80 15.23 5.72
C THR A 63 9.91 15.19 4.67
N LEU A 64 10.16 14.02 4.09
CA LEU A 64 11.24 13.83 3.12
C LEU A 64 11.03 14.67 1.84
N LYS A 65 9.78 14.82 1.40
CA LYS A 65 9.45 15.72 0.27
C LYS A 65 9.74 17.18 0.58
N ARG A 66 9.40 17.63 1.79
CA ARG A 66 9.69 19.01 2.22
C ARG A 66 11.20 19.26 2.27
N ASP A 67 11.96 18.31 2.79
CA ASP A 67 13.43 18.40 2.83
C ASP A 67 14.03 18.43 1.42
N ASN A 68 13.51 17.62 0.50
CA ASN A 68 13.95 17.62 -0.89
C ASN A 68 13.68 18.96 -1.59
N ASN A 69 12.48 19.51 -1.42
CA ASN A 69 12.13 20.82 -1.98
C ASN A 69 13.02 21.95 -1.42
N GLU A 70 13.37 21.88 -0.13
CA GLU A 70 14.28 22.84 0.48
C GLU A 70 15.70 22.71 -0.09
N LEU A 71 16.20 21.50 -0.30
CA LEU A 71 17.48 21.26 -0.97
C LEU A 71 17.47 21.77 -2.41
N GLU A 72 16.40 21.51 -3.17
CA GLU A 72 16.25 21.98 -4.55
C GLU A 72 16.26 23.51 -4.61
N ARG A 73 15.57 24.16 -3.67
CA ARG A 73 15.61 25.62 -3.50
C ARG A 73 17.03 26.13 -3.25
N GLN A 74 17.78 25.49 -2.37
CA GLN A 74 19.18 25.86 -2.08
C GLN A 74 20.10 25.68 -3.28
N ILE A 75 19.92 24.60 -4.05
CA ILE A 75 20.67 24.37 -5.29
C ILE A 75 20.36 25.48 -6.29
N ALA A 76 19.08 25.78 -6.52
CA ALA A 76 18.65 26.83 -7.43
C ALA A 76 19.21 28.20 -7.02
N GLU A 77 19.23 28.50 -5.73
CA GLU A 77 19.88 29.73 -5.22
C GLU A 77 21.39 29.74 -5.48
N GLY A 78 22.09 28.63 -5.22
CA GLY A 78 23.53 28.50 -5.43
C GLY A 78 23.92 28.59 -6.92
N GLN A 79 23.07 28.09 -7.80
CA GLN A 79 23.22 28.16 -9.25
C GLN A 79 22.67 29.45 -9.86
N SER A 80 22.03 30.32 -9.05
CA SER A 80 21.46 31.55 -9.56
C SER A 80 22.56 32.41 -10.19
N LEU A 81 22.30 32.84 -11.43
CA LEU A 81 23.22 33.68 -12.19
C LEU A 81 23.59 34.95 -11.40
N GLU A 82 22.63 35.48 -10.63
CA GLU A 82 22.83 36.60 -9.71
C GLU A 82 23.94 36.35 -8.69
N LYS A 83 23.89 35.24 -7.94
CA LYS A 83 24.93 34.91 -6.94
C LYS A 83 26.27 34.61 -7.61
N LEU A 84 26.26 33.94 -8.76
CA LEU A 84 27.49 33.69 -9.52
C LEU A 84 28.13 34.99 -10.00
N GLN A 85 27.34 35.92 -10.55
CA GLN A 85 27.79 37.24 -10.99
C GLN A 85 28.35 38.06 -9.83
N GLN A 86 27.62 38.12 -8.70
CA GLN A 86 28.08 38.82 -7.49
C GLN A 86 29.40 38.24 -6.98
N ARG A 87 29.54 36.91 -6.97
CA ARG A 87 30.78 36.25 -6.54
C ARG A 87 31.92 36.50 -7.51
N ALA A 88 31.66 36.50 -8.81
CA ALA A 88 32.66 36.82 -9.84
C ALA A 88 33.19 38.24 -9.65
N VAL A 89 32.32 39.23 -9.47
CA VAL A 89 32.70 40.62 -9.19
C VAL A 89 33.51 40.72 -7.89
N ALA A 90 33.10 40.03 -6.82
CA ALA A 90 33.83 40.02 -5.55
C ALA A 90 35.23 39.38 -5.64
N LEU A 91 35.43 38.47 -6.59
CA LEU A 91 36.73 37.87 -6.90
C LEU A 91 37.58 38.73 -7.86
N GLY A 92 37.08 39.89 -8.28
CA GLY A 92 37.77 40.81 -9.18
C GLY A 92 37.60 40.49 -10.67
N PHE A 93 36.73 39.54 -11.02
CA PHE A 93 36.37 39.32 -12.42
C PHE A 93 35.54 40.49 -12.95
N ARG A 94 35.81 40.85 -14.20
CA ARG A 94 35.07 41.87 -14.97
C ARG A 94 34.76 41.32 -16.36
N PRO A 95 33.74 41.85 -17.05
CA PRO A 95 33.53 41.51 -18.46
C PRO A 95 34.81 41.73 -19.27
N ALA A 96 35.15 40.76 -20.12
CA ALA A 96 36.28 40.84 -21.02
C ALA A 96 35.99 41.88 -22.11
N THR A 97 37.00 42.69 -22.44
CA THR A 97 36.91 43.66 -23.55
C THR A 97 37.31 43.00 -24.86
N SER A 98 36.93 43.59 -26.00
CA SER A 98 37.14 42.97 -27.33
C SER A 98 38.61 42.69 -27.66
N ASP A 99 39.55 43.41 -27.05
CA ASP A 99 41.00 43.23 -27.15
C ASP A 99 41.55 42.11 -26.27
N GLU A 100 40.77 41.62 -25.29
CA GLU A 100 41.14 40.52 -24.39
C GLU A 100 40.60 39.16 -24.87
N ILE A 101 39.86 39.12 -25.98
CA ILE A 101 39.20 37.91 -26.51
C ILE A 101 40.00 37.37 -27.70
N GLU A 102 40.57 36.17 -27.53
CA GLU A 102 41.23 35.43 -28.60
C GLU A 102 40.35 34.28 -29.10
N TYR A 103 40.11 34.21 -30.41
CA TYR A 103 39.29 33.18 -31.03
C TYR A 103 40.16 32.03 -31.56
N LEU A 104 39.99 30.85 -30.97
CA LEU A 104 40.60 29.60 -31.44
C LEU A 104 39.63 28.82 -32.33
N VAL A 105 40.01 28.61 -33.58
CA VAL A 105 39.26 27.73 -34.50
C VAL A 105 39.68 26.30 -34.24
N ILE A 106 38.78 25.50 -33.67
CA ILE A 106 39.02 24.08 -33.43
C ILE A 106 38.54 23.29 -34.66
N PRO A 107 39.46 22.71 -35.46
CA PRO A 107 39.06 21.88 -36.60
C PRO A 107 38.34 20.63 -36.10
N ASN A 108 37.27 20.22 -36.82
CA ASN A 108 36.44 19.06 -36.47
C ASN A 108 35.81 19.13 -35.06
N TYR A 109 35.44 20.33 -34.59
CA TYR A 109 34.70 20.46 -33.32
C TYR A 109 33.43 19.58 -33.40
N PRO A 110 33.22 18.65 -32.45
CA PRO A 110 32.05 17.80 -32.46
C PRO A 110 30.83 18.69 -32.25
N VAL A 111 30.13 18.98 -33.33
CA VAL A 111 28.77 19.51 -33.24
C VAL A 111 27.99 18.35 -32.66
N ALA A 112 27.70 18.39 -31.35
CA ALA A 112 26.71 17.50 -30.78
C ALA A 112 25.50 17.65 -31.71
N THR A 113 25.19 16.59 -32.47
CA THR A 113 23.95 16.57 -33.23
C THR A 113 22.89 16.87 -32.21
N VAL A 114 22.30 18.07 -32.30
CA VAL A 114 21.18 18.44 -31.46
C VAL A 114 20.12 17.45 -31.90
N GLU A 115 20.03 16.33 -31.21
CA GLU A 115 18.88 15.46 -31.35
C GLU A 115 17.69 16.40 -31.15
N PRO A 116 16.76 16.47 -32.12
CA PRO A 116 15.58 17.31 -32.00
C PRO A 116 15.00 17.03 -30.63
N PRO A 117 14.73 18.05 -29.79
CA PRO A 117 14.61 17.90 -28.35
C PRO A 117 13.96 16.57 -28.03
N LEU A 118 14.80 15.56 -27.71
CA LEU A 118 14.25 14.32 -27.20
C LEU A 118 13.52 14.84 -25.98
N GLU A 119 12.18 14.77 -26.02
CA GLU A 119 11.28 15.16 -24.95
C GLU A 119 12.06 14.96 -23.68
N ARG A 120 12.48 16.06 -23.04
CA ARG A 120 13.37 16.03 -21.87
C ARG A 120 12.98 14.79 -21.13
N VAL A 121 13.81 13.74 -21.18
CA VAL A 121 13.52 12.53 -20.45
C VAL A 121 13.55 13.06 -19.05
N GLN A 122 12.35 13.32 -18.55
CA GLN A 122 12.13 13.57 -17.17
C GLN A 122 12.85 12.38 -16.59
N THR A 123 13.94 12.64 -15.89
CA THR A 123 14.26 11.86 -14.72
C THR A 123 13.14 12.11 -13.68
N ALA A 124 11.86 12.03 -14.09
CA ALA A 124 11.00 11.04 -13.50
C ALA A 124 11.88 9.80 -13.41
N VAL A 125 12.32 9.52 -12.20
CA VAL A 125 12.49 8.14 -11.79
C VAL A 125 11.23 7.43 -12.29
N SER A 126 11.28 6.93 -13.51
CA SER A 126 10.41 5.88 -13.96
C SER A 126 10.58 4.81 -12.90
N PRO A 127 9.50 4.36 -12.24
CA PRO A 127 9.54 3.12 -11.48
C PRO A 127 10.25 2.08 -12.35
N PRO A 128 11.12 1.24 -11.76
CA PRO A 128 11.99 0.34 -12.52
C PRO A 128 11.18 -0.35 -13.60
N GLU A 129 11.64 -0.19 -14.84
CA GLU A 129 11.14 -0.82 -16.05
C GLU A 129 11.36 -2.33 -15.91
N THR A 130 10.47 -2.95 -15.13
CA THR A 130 10.30 -4.39 -15.12
C THR A 130 9.65 -4.69 -16.46
N ALA A 131 10.36 -5.45 -17.30
CA ALA A 131 9.94 -6.30 -18.42
C ALA A 131 8.50 -6.09 -18.96
N PRO A 132 8.28 -6.16 -20.29
CA PRO A 132 6.94 -5.99 -20.89
C PRO A 132 5.91 -6.72 -20.02
N PRO A 133 4.92 -6.00 -19.45
CA PRO A 133 4.01 -6.63 -18.51
C PRO A 133 3.34 -7.76 -19.28
N THR A 134 3.63 -8.99 -18.85
CA THR A 134 2.83 -10.17 -19.16
C THR A 134 1.38 -9.71 -19.19
N PRO A 135 0.64 -9.95 -20.30
CA PRO A 135 -0.61 -9.25 -20.60
C PRO A 135 -1.41 -9.15 -19.31
N VAL A 136 -1.59 -7.90 -18.82
CA VAL A 136 -2.19 -7.60 -17.52
C VAL A 136 -3.37 -8.53 -17.34
N VAL A 137 -3.17 -9.58 -16.54
CA VAL A 137 -4.23 -10.48 -16.14
C VAL A 137 -5.10 -9.59 -15.31
N THR A 138 -6.15 -9.07 -15.95
CA THR A 138 -7.00 -8.06 -15.34
C THR A 138 -7.49 -8.70 -14.05
N MET A 139 -7.37 -8.02 -12.91
CA MET A 139 -7.78 -8.57 -11.59
C MET A 139 -9.15 -9.26 -11.65
N ARG A 140 -10.05 -8.74 -12.50
CA ARG A 140 -11.34 -9.31 -12.86
C ARG A 140 -11.27 -10.68 -13.55
N GLN A 141 -10.37 -10.91 -14.50
CA GLN A 141 -10.16 -12.22 -15.13
C GLN A 141 -9.62 -13.26 -14.14
N ALA A 142 -8.67 -12.89 -13.29
CA ALA A 142 -8.17 -13.79 -12.23
C ALA A 142 -9.25 -14.12 -11.20
N LEU A 143 -10.05 -13.12 -10.79
CA LEU A 143 -11.21 -13.30 -9.91
C LEU A 143 -12.29 -14.18 -10.55
N TRP A 144 -12.56 -14.03 -11.85
CA TRP A 144 -13.53 -14.87 -12.56
C TRP A 144 -13.06 -16.31 -12.69
N GLN A 145 -11.78 -16.54 -12.98
CA GLN A 145 -11.22 -17.90 -13.05
C GLN A 145 -11.23 -18.59 -11.68
N ALA A 146 -10.88 -17.88 -10.60
CA ALA A 146 -10.94 -18.43 -9.24
C ALA A 146 -12.38 -18.74 -8.79
N LEU A 147 -13.34 -17.89 -9.17
CA LEU A 147 -14.74 -18.08 -8.83
C LEU A 147 -15.33 -19.33 -9.48
N ILE A 148 -15.05 -19.53 -10.79
CA ILE A 148 -15.56 -20.68 -11.54
C ILE A 148 -14.94 -22.00 -11.06
N ASN A 149 -13.68 -21.99 -10.64
CA ASN A 149 -13.06 -23.17 -10.05
C ASN A 149 -13.56 -23.47 -8.63
N SER A 150 -14.01 -22.46 -7.87
CA SER A 150 -14.52 -22.67 -6.51
C SER A 150 -15.87 -23.40 -6.47
N THR A 151 -16.71 -23.25 -7.50
CA THR A 151 -18.02 -23.90 -7.53
C THR A 151 -17.94 -25.39 -7.83
N GLN A 152 -16.87 -25.85 -8.49
CA GLN A 152 -16.64 -27.28 -8.74
C GLN A 152 -16.16 -28.03 -7.48
N ASN A 153 -15.44 -27.36 -6.58
CA ASN A 153 -15.01 -27.95 -5.30
C ASN A 153 -16.11 -27.96 -4.23
N LEU A 154 -17.16 -27.14 -4.35
CA LEU A 154 -18.29 -27.16 -3.41
C LEU A 154 -19.34 -28.23 -3.72
N VAL A 155 -19.33 -28.81 -4.93
CA VAL A 155 -20.26 -29.87 -5.34
C VAL A 155 -19.62 -31.26 -5.29
N ARG A 156 -18.29 -31.35 -5.25
CA ARG A 156 -17.55 -32.59 -5.06
C ARG A 156 -16.85 -32.56 -3.72
N GLY A 157 -17.60 -32.88 -2.66
CA GLY A 157 -17.05 -33.02 -1.32
C GLY A 157 -15.95 -34.09 -1.31
N GLU A 158 -14.70 -33.66 -1.37
CA GLU A 158 -13.55 -34.48 -0.99
C GLU A 158 -12.63 -33.65 -0.10
N SER A 159 -12.79 -33.89 1.20
CA SER A 159 -11.74 -33.80 2.19
C SER A 159 -10.55 -34.66 1.74
N HIS A 160 -9.43 -34.03 1.40
CA HIS A 160 -8.15 -34.70 1.45
C HIS A 160 -7.31 -34.03 2.52
N GLU A 161 -7.13 -34.78 3.60
CA GLU A 161 -6.02 -34.61 4.54
C GLU A 161 -4.70 -34.61 3.76
N GLN A 162 -3.85 -33.63 4.03
CA GLN A 162 -2.45 -33.80 4.45
C GLN A 162 -1.82 -32.44 4.76
#